data_AF-A0A6M0GEW1-F1
#
_entry.id   AF-A0A6M0GEW1-F1
#
_cell.length_a   1.000
_cell.length_b   1.000
_cell.length_c   1.000
_cell.angle_alpha   90.00
_cell.angle_beta   90.00
_cell.angle_gamma   90.00
#
_symmetry.space_group_name_H-M   'P 1'
#
loop_
_entity.id
_entity.type
_entity.pdbx_description
1 polymer ?
#
loop_
_entity_poly.entity_id
_entity_poly.type
_entity_poly.pdbx_seq_one_letter_code
_entity_poly.pdbx_strand_id
1 'polypeptide(L)' 'MVQLLPQQLTISEFIEHYGDNDCYELIDGELIEMEPTGPHEQVAAFIGRKLNVAIDNNNEDFLIPYRCLVKVLYQIRFT' A
#
# COMPACT_ATOMS: atom_id res chain seq x y z
N MET A 1 18.22 28.03 11.54
CA MET A 1 17.11 27.09 11.80
C MET A 1 17.72 25.75 12.15
N VAL A 2 17.33 25.14 13.27
CA VAL A 2 17.80 23.80 13.63
C VAL A 2 16.88 22.81 12.91
N GLN A 3 17.40 22.09 11.91
CA GLN A 3 16.68 20.94 11.35
C GLN A 3 16.89 19.77 12.30
N LEU A 4 15.83 19.34 12.97
CA LEU A 4 15.81 18.04 13.66
C LEU A 4 16.10 16.97 12.60
N LEU A 5 17.01 16.05 12.91
CA LEU A 5 17.19 14.85 12.09
C LEU A 5 15.82 14.16 11.98
N PRO A 6 15.32 13.87 10.77
CA PRO A 6 14.05 13.17 10.62
C PRO A 6 14.18 11.84 11.35
N GLN A 7 13.31 11.61 12.32
CA GLN A 7 13.26 10.34 13.02
C GLN A 7 12.77 9.30 12.02
N GLN A 8 13.68 8.43 11.59
CA GLN A 8 13.34 7.34 10.67
C GLN A 8 12.41 6.38 11.39
N LEU A 9 11.18 6.26 10.88
CA LEU A 9 10.17 5.36 11.40
C LEU A 9 10.52 3.93 10.99
N THR A 10 10.59 3.01 11.96
CA THR A 10 10.78 1.60 11.66
C THR A 10 9.47 0.96 11.18
N ILE A 11 9.57 -0.18 10.49
CA ILE A 11 8.39 -0.93 10.04
C ILE A 11 7.49 -1.33 11.21
N SER A 12 8.06 -1.72 12.35
CA SER A 12 7.30 -2.12 13.53
C SER A 12 6.51 -0.95 14.12
N GLU A 13 7.14 0.21 14.27
CA GLU A 13 6.46 1.43 14.74
C GLU A 13 5.38 1.89 13.75
N PHE A 14 5.63 1.77 12.45
CA PHE A 14 4.63 2.07 11.43
C PHE A 14 3.40 1.18 11.55
N ILE A 15 3.59 -0.14 11.67
CA ILE A 15 2.47 -1.08 11.79
C ILE A 15 1.68 -0.80 13.08
N GLU A 16 2.35 -0.55 14.21
CA GLU A 16 1.71 -0.32 15.50
C GLU A 16 0.86 0.96 15.52
N HIS A 17 1.33 2.04 14.89
CA HIS A 17 0.70 3.34 14.98
C HIS A 17 -0.16 3.72 13.77
N TYR A 18 0.13 3.18 12.59
CA TYR A 18 -0.48 3.59 11.31
C TYR A 18 -0.97 2.42 10.45
N GLY A 19 -0.75 1.16 10.86
CA GLY A 19 -1.02 0.00 10.02
C GLY A 19 -2.49 -0.21 9.63
N ASP A 20 -3.42 0.36 10.38
CA ASP A 20 -4.87 0.32 10.10
C ASP A 20 -5.38 1.57 9.35
N ASN A 21 -4.48 2.49 8.98
CA ASN A 21 -4.82 3.73 8.28
C ASN A 21 -4.32 3.69 6.84
N ASP A 22 -5.26 3.55 5.91
CA ASP A 22 -4.98 3.46 4.47
C ASP A 22 -4.47 4.78 3.86
N CYS A 23 -4.49 5.88 4.61
CA CYS A 23 -3.98 7.18 4.16
C CYS A 23 -2.50 7.39 4.47
N TYR A 24 -1.75 6.38 4.92
CA TYR A 24 -0.32 6.50 5.20
C TYR A 24 0.51 5.41 4.54
N GLU A 25 1.66 5.81 3.99
CA GLU A 25 2.69 4.92 3.48
C GLU A 25 4.02 5.17 4.19
N LEU A 26 4.83 4.11 4.36
CA LEU A 26 6.21 4.21 4.85
C LEU A 26 7.17 4.12 3.67
N ILE A 27 7.81 5.23 3.32
CA ILE A 27 8.76 5.32 2.19
C ILE A 27 10.11 5.78 2.71
N ASP A 28 11.15 4.95 2.54
CA ASP A 28 12.53 5.24 2.99
C ASP A 28 12.66 5.68 4.46
N GLY A 29 11.75 5.21 5.33
CA GLY A 29 11.71 5.55 6.75
C GLY A 29 10.91 6.81 7.07
N GLU A 30 10.25 7.42 6.08
CA GLU A 30 9.40 8.59 6.23
C GLU A 30 7.91 8.21 6.14
N LEU A 31 7.09 8.81 7.00
CA LEU A 31 5.63 8.67 6.95
C LEU A 31 5.08 9.65 5.91
N ILE A 32 4.50 9.11 4.85
CA ILE A 32 3.92 9.87 3.76
C ILE A 32 2.40 9.76 3.82
N GLU A 33 1.71 10.90 3.86
CA GLU A 33 0.26 10.95 3.75
C GLU A 33 -0.17 10.78 2.29
N MET A 34 -1.08 9.84 2.07
CA MET A 34 -1.63 9.49 0.77
C MET A 34 -3.12 9.79 0.79
N GLU A 35 -3.54 10.75 -0.03
CA GLU A 35 -4.95 11.04 -0.22
C GLU A 35 -5.51 10.16 -1.35
N PRO A 36 -6.44 9.22 -1.05
CA PRO A 36 -7.09 8.47 -2.09
C PRO A 36 -7.91 9.43 -2.97
N THR A 37 -7.58 9.46 -4.26
CA THR A 37 -8.38 10.23 -5.21
C THR A 37 -9.55 9.38 -5.69
N GLY A 38 -10.75 9.95 -5.75
CA GLY A 38 -11.93 9.22 -6.25
C GLY A 38 -11.72 8.50 -7.59
N PRO A 39 -11.01 9.08 -8.59
CA PRO A 39 -10.64 8.37 -9.81
C PRO A 39 -9.75 7.14 -9.58
N HIS A 40 -8.76 7.22 -8.68
CA HIS A 40 -7.90 6.08 -8.34
C HIS A 40 -8.71 4.92 -7.76
N GLU A 41 -9.65 5.21 -6.85
CA GLU A 41 -10.54 4.20 -6.27
C GLU A 41 -11.42 3.53 -7.33
N GLN A 42 -11.97 4.29 -8.28
CA GLN A 42 -12.77 3.74 -9.38
C GLN A 42 -11.97 2.78 -10.26
N VAL A 43 -10.73 3.15 -10.59
CA VAL A 43 -9.82 2.31 -11.38
C VAL A 43 -9.45 1.04 -10.61
N ALA A 44 -9.08 1.16 -9.33
CA ALA A 44 -8.75 0.02 -8.48
C ALA A 44 -9.94 -0.96 -8.35
N ALA A 45 -11.15 -0.44 -8.12
CA ALA A 45 -12.37 -1.24 -8.06
C ALA A 45 -12.66 -1.97 -9.38
N PHE A 46 -12.48 -1.29 -10.52
CA PHE A 46 -12.65 -1.90 -11.83
C PHE A 46 -11.68 -3.06 -12.07
N ILE A 47 -10.39 -2.85 -11.76
CA ILE A 47 -9.34 -3.88 -11.90
C ILE A 47 -9.64 -5.07 -11.00
N GLY A 48 -9.88 -4.83 -9.71
CA GLY A 48 -10.22 -5.89 -8.74
C GLY A 48 -11.43 -6.72 -9.20
N ARG A 49 -12.48 -6.07 -9.71
CA ARG A 49 -13.65 -6.77 -10.27
C ARG A 49 -13.28 -7.71 -11.42
N LYS A 50 -12.41 -7.28 -12.34
CA LYS A 50 -12.02 -8.11 -13.49
C LYS A 50 -11.10 -9.26 -13.10
N LEU A 51 -10.18 -9.03 -12.16
CA LEU A 51 -9.27 -10.06 -11.69
C LEU A 51 -10.02 -11.14 -10.88
N ASN A 52 -10.96 -10.76 -10.01
CA ASN A 52 -11.77 -11.75 -9.27
C ASN A 52 -12.51 -12.70 -10.21
N VAL A 53 -13.13 -12.18 -11.29
CA VAL A 53 -13.77 -13.03 -12.30
C VAL A 53 -12.77 -13.99 -12.98
N ALA A 54 -11.54 -13.54 -13.22
CA ALA A 54 -10.51 -14.38 -13.83
C ALA A 54 -10.01 -15.48 -12.86
N ILE A 55 -9.85 -15.15 -11.57
CA ILE A 55 -9.50 -16.09 -10.51
C ILE A 55 -10.56 -17.19 -10.43
N ASP A 56 -11.84 -16.80 -10.34
CA ASP A 56 -12.96 -17.74 -10.27
C ASP A 56 -13.03 -18.65 -11.51
N ASN A 57 -12.92 -18.08 -12.71
CA ASN A 57 -12.99 -18.84 -13.96
C ASN A 57 -11.84 -19.83 -14.12
N ASN A 58 -10.66 -19.53 -13.58
CA ASN A 58 -9.49 -20.38 -13.66
C ASN A 58 -9.43 -21.41 -12.52
N ASN A 59 -10.38 -21.37 -11.56
CA ASN A 59 -10.35 -22.16 -10.32
C ASN A 59 -9.03 -21.99 -9.54
N GLU A 60 -8.53 -20.75 -9.48
CA GLU A 60 -7.32 -20.42 -8.72
C GLU A 60 -7.70 -20.03 -7.29
N ASP A 61 -6.89 -20.41 -6.30
CA ASP A 61 -7.16 -20.11 -4.87
C ASP A 61 -6.63 -18.73 -4.43
N PHE A 62 -6.46 -17.80 -5.37
CA PHE A 62 -5.97 -16.45 -5.06
C PHE A 62 -7.06 -15.59 -4.45
N LEU A 63 -6.67 -14.71 -3.52
CA LEU A 63 -7.55 -13.72 -2.92
C LEU A 63 -6.94 -12.33 -3.12
N ILE A 64 -7.77 -11.37 -3.51
CA ILE A 64 -7.39 -9.97 -3.58
C ILE A 64 -7.89 -9.28 -2.31
N PRO A 65 -7.01 -8.98 -1.33
CA PRO A 65 -7.41 -8.29 -0.13
C PRO A 65 -7.90 -6.87 -0.46
N TYR A 66 -8.99 -6.45 0.17
CA TYR A 66 -9.52 -5.10 0.01
C TYR A 66 -8.64 -4.06 0.75
N ARG A 67 -8.03 -4.47 1.86
CA ARG A 67 -7.07 -3.68 2.65
C ARG A 67 -5.94 -4.59 3.11
N CYS A 68 -4.71 -4.22 2.81
CA CYS A 68 -3.53 -4.92 3.29
C CYS A 68 -2.30 -4.02 3.22
N LEU A 69 -1.34 -4.22 4.12
CA LEU A 69 -0.01 -3.64 3.99
C LEU A 69 0.85 -4.52 3.09
N VAL A 70 1.44 -3.91 2.06
CA VAL A 70 2.36 -4.59 1.15
C VAL A 70 3.78 -4.13 1.45
N LYS A 71 4.62 -5.05 1.97
CA LYS A 71 6.06 -4.80 2.10
C LYS A 71 6.77 -5.30 0.85
N VAL A 72 7.31 -4.36 0.07
CA VAL A 72 8.13 -4.71 -1.09
C VAL A 72 9.47 -5.26 -0.61
N LEU A 73 9.78 -6.52 -0.95
CA LEU A 73 11.04 -7.17 -0.55
C LEU A 73 12.21 -6.81 -1.47
N TYR A 74 11.94 -6.28 -2.67
CA TYR A 74 12.95 -5.94 -3.68
C TYR A 74 12.67 -4.56 -4.27
N GLN A 75 13.68 -3.68 -4.28
CA GLN A 75 13.52 -2.34 -4.82
C GLN A 75 13.30 -2.42 -6.35
N ILE A 76 12.15 -1.96 -6.83
CA ILE A 76 11.88 -1.87 -8.27
C ILE A 76 12.75 -0.75 -8.83
N ARG A 77 13.81 -1.12 -9.56
CA ARG A 77 14.65 -0.16 -10.28
C ARG A 77 14.05 0.11 -11.64
N PHE A 78 13.45 1.29 -11.81
CA PHE A 78 13.16 1.82 -13.13
C PHE A 78 14.49 2.27 -13.76
N THR A 79 14.82 1.69 -14.91
CA THR A 79 15.99 2.08 -15.73
C THR A 79 15.52 3.04 -16.81
#